data_AF-A0A495QSL7-F1
#
_entry.id   AF-A0A495QSL7-F1
#
_cell.length_a   1.000
_cell.length_b   1.000
_cell.length_c   1.000
_cell.angle_alpha   90.00
_cell.angle_beta   90.00
_cell.angle_gamma   90.00
#
_symmetry.space_group_name_H-M   'P 1'
#
loop_
_entity.id
_entity.type
_entity.pdbx_description
1 polymer ?
#
loop_
_entity_poly.entity_id
_entity_poly.type
_entity_poly.pdbx_seq_one_letter_code
_entity_poly.pdbx_strand_id
1 'polypeptide(L)' 'MIGGRLSDDTARIDPVPIRVAEARRIQARYGARTVWFGYFTREWWALVDDARLVEGATPDRLGEAIMAARRRAS' A
#
# COMPACT_ATOMS: atom_id res chain seq x y z
N MET A 1 -19.74 -45.24 1.48
CA MET A 1 -18.31 -44.85 1.43
C MET A 1 -18.17 -43.87 0.26
N ILE A 2 -18.24 -42.56 0.51
CA ILE A 2 -18.07 -41.53 -0.54
C ILE A 2 -16.70 -40.90 -0.30
N GLY A 3 -15.70 -41.38 -1.05
CA GLY A 3 -14.34 -40.87 -1.01
C GLY A 3 -14.15 -39.79 -2.05
N GLY A 4 -13.68 -38.63 -1.61
CA GLY A 4 -12.66 -37.82 -2.29
C GLY A 4 -13.06 -37.10 -3.58
N ARG A 5 -13.30 -35.80 -3.48
CA ARG A 5 -12.33 -34.76 -3.92
C ARG A 5 -12.84 -33.41 -3.40
N LEU A 6 -12.26 -32.91 -2.31
CA LEU A 6 -12.28 -31.47 -2.09
C LEU A 6 -11.43 -30.90 -3.22
N SER A 7 -12.08 -30.39 -4.27
CA SER A 7 -11.40 -29.60 -5.28
C SER A 7 -10.75 -28.43 -4.55
N ASP A 8 -9.46 -28.24 -4.77
CA ASP A 8 -8.73 -27.06 -4.31
C ASP A 8 -9.24 -25.85 -5.11
N ASP A 9 -10.45 -25.39 -4.77
CA ASP A 9 -11.13 -24.26 -5.40
C ASP A 9 -10.57 -22.91 -4.91
N THR A 10 -9.31 -22.90 -4.46
CA THR A 10 -8.63 -21.68 -4.02
C THR A 10 -8.13 -20.91 -5.23
N ALA A 11 -8.91 -19.92 -5.68
CA ALA A 11 -8.48 -19.01 -6.74
C ALA A 11 -7.23 -18.23 -6.31
N ARG A 12 -6.20 -18.22 -7.17
CA ARG A 12 -5.02 -17.37 -6.98
C ARG A 12 -5.40 -15.93 -7.31
N ILE A 13 -5.35 -15.05 -6.32
CA ILE A 13 -5.54 -13.61 -6.51
C ILE A 13 -4.18 -13.00 -6.82
N ASP A 14 -4.08 -12.29 -7.95
CA ASP A 14 -2.97 -11.36 -8.17
C ASP A 14 -3.17 -10.12 -7.28
N PRO A 15 -2.29 -9.87 -6.30
CA PRO A 15 -2.42 -8.71 -5.42
C PRO A 15 -2.03 -7.40 -6.11
N VAL A 16 -1.34 -7.41 -7.25
CA VAL A 16 -0.80 -6.20 -7.88
C VAL A 16 -1.89 -5.17 -8.19
N PRO A 17 -3.02 -5.51 -8.85
CA PRO A 17 -4.07 -4.55 -9.12
C PRO A 17 -4.69 -3.95 -7.86
N ILE A 18 -4.80 -4.75 -6.79
CA ILE A 18 -5.32 -4.31 -5.50
C ILE A 18 -4.38 -3.26 -4.88
N ARG A 19 -3.06 -3.50 -4.92
CA ARG A 19 -2.06 -2.56 -4.41
C ARG A 19 -2.00 -1.28 -5.22
N VAL A 20 -2.15 -1.36 -6.54
CA VAL A 20 -2.21 -0.17 -7.42
C VAL A 20 -3.45 0.68 -7.11
N ALA A 21 -4.61 0.05 -6.94
CA ALA A 21 -5.84 0.75 -6.59
C ALA A 21 -5.71 1.45 -5.23
N GLU A 22 -5.12 0.78 -4.25
CA GLU A 22 -4.91 1.34 -2.91
C GLU A 22 -3.89 2.48 -2.91
N ALA A 23 -2.78 2.36 -3.65
CA ALA A 23 -1.83 3.46 -3.86
C ALA A 23 -2.53 4.72 -4.38
N ARG A 24 -3.39 4.58 -5.39
CA ARG A 24 -4.17 5.70 -5.94
C ARG A 24 -5.11 6.35 -4.92
N ARG A 25 -5.74 5.55 -4.05
CA ARG A 25 -6.57 6.08 -2.95
C ARG A 25 -5.75 6.89 -1.96
N ILE A 26 -4.56 6.40 -1.58
CA ILE A 26 -3.63 7.12 -0.70
C ILE A 26 -3.18 8.43 -1.35
N GLN A 27 -2.80 8.41 -2.64
CA GLN A 27 -2.43 9.60 -3.41
C GLN A 27 -3.56 10.65 -3.38
N ALA A 28 -4.80 10.23 -3.66
CA ALA A 28 -5.96 11.12 -3.67
C ALA A 28 -6.29 11.68 -2.27
N ARG A 29 -6.22 10.84 -1.23
CA ARG A 29 -6.57 11.21 0.15
C ARG A 29 -5.54 12.14 0.81
N TYR A 30 -4.26 11.89 0.56
CA TYR A 30 -3.17 12.58 1.26
C TYR A 30 -2.34 13.49 0.35
N GLY A 31 -2.66 13.59 -0.94
CA GLY A 31 -1.97 14.48 -1.88
C GLY A 31 -0.50 14.14 -2.10
N ALA A 32 -0.08 12.90 -1.87
CA ALA A 32 1.27 12.44 -2.22
C ALA A 32 1.30 12.04 -3.71
N ARG A 33 2.28 12.55 -4.47
CA ARG A 33 2.35 12.29 -5.92
C ARG A 33 2.81 10.87 -6.25
N THR A 34 3.73 10.34 -5.45
CA THR A 34 4.31 9.01 -5.64
C THR A 34 4.02 8.15 -4.42
N VAL A 35 3.27 7.07 -4.60
CA VAL A 35 2.94 6.09 -3.56
C VAL A 35 3.05 4.68 -4.15
N TRP A 36 3.64 3.74 -3.41
CA TRP A 36 3.75 2.35 -3.83
C TRP A 36 3.81 1.39 -2.64
N PHE A 37 3.61 0.10 -2.92
CA PHE A 37 3.85 -0.97 -1.95
C PHE A 37 5.19 -1.65 -2.27
N GLY A 38 6.09 -1.73 -1.30
CA GLY A 38 7.37 -2.43 -1.43
C GLY A 38 7.20 -3.93 -1.22
N TYR A 39 7.37 -4.74 -2.27
CA TYR A 39 7.17 -6.20 -2.16
C TYR A 39 8.21 -6.90 -1.27
N PHE A 40 9.45 -6.39 -1.24
CA PHE A 40 10.51 -6.95 -0.40
C PHE A 40 10.36 -6.53 1.08
N THR A 41 10.04 -5.25 1.32
CA THR A 41 9.88 -4.70 2.67
C THR A 41 8.53 -5.01 3.29
N ARG A 42 7.51 -5.28 2.46
CA ARG A 42 6.10 -5.44 2.84
C ARG A 42 5.48 -4.18 3.45
N GLU A 43 6.03 -3.02 3.11
CA GLU A 43 5.65 -1.70 3.62
C GLU A 43 5.05 -0.83 2.51
N TRP A 44 4.22 0.15 2.89
CA TRP A 44 3.82 1.23 1.99
C TRP A 44 4.85 2.34 2.03
N TRP A 45 5.07 2.97 0.88
CA TRP A 45 6.05 4.04 0.71
C TRP A 45 5.44 5.23 -0.02
N ALA A 46 5.92 6.43 0.33
CA ALA A 46 5.59 7.64 -0.40
C ALA A 46 6.80 8.58 -0.50
N LEU A 47 6.95 9.21 -1.66
CA LEU A 47 7.81 10.38 -1.81
C LEU A 47 6.95 11.63 -1.56
N VAL A 48 7.20 12.29 -0.44
CA VAL A 48 6.49 13.50 0.01
C VAL A 48 7.18 14.72 -0.56
N ASP A 49 6.40 15.51 -1.30
CA ASP A 49 6.79 16.79 -1.90
C ASP A 49 8.15 16.74 -2.62
N ASP A 50 8.37 15.63 -3.34
CA ASP A 50 9.55 15.31 -4.14
C ASP A 50 10.90 15.35 -3.37
N ALA A 51 10.88 15.37 -2.04
CA ALA A 51 12.07 15.60 -1.22
C ALA A 51 12.29 14.57 -0.10
N ARG A 52 11.23 13.93 0.40
CA ARG A 52 11.34 13.04 1.57
C ARG A 52 10.63 11.71 1.35
N LEU A 53 11.38 10.64 1.58
CA LEU A 53 10.82 9.29 1.59
C LEU A 53 10.27 8.96 2.99
N VAL A 54 9.03 8.46 3.04
CA VAL A 54 8.42 7.94 4.26
C VAL A 54 7.79 6.57 4.02
N GLU A 55 7.67 5.79 5.08
CA GLU A 55 7.10 4.43 5.05
C GLU A 55 5.98 4.24 6.08
N GLY A 56 5.21 3.18 5.92
CA GLY A 56 4.25 2.72 6.91
C GLY A 56 3.63 1.35 6.61
N ALA A 57 3.41 0.56 7.66
CA ALA A 57 2.95 -0.84 7.53
C ALA A 57 1.54 -0.98 6.95
N THR A 58 0.75 0.08 7.04
CA THR A 58 -0.62 0.14 6.52
C THR A 58 -0.84 1.45 5.77
N PRO A 59 -1.85 1.53 4.88
CA PRO A 59 -2.23 2.77 4.20
C PRO A 59 -2.45 3.94 5.17
N ASP A 60 -3.09 3.69 6.30
CA ASP A 60 -3.35 4.72 7.31
C ASP A 60 -2.06 5.17 8.01
N ARG A 61 -1.16 4.24 8.36
CA ARG A 61 0.16 4.58 8.94
C ARG A 61 1.01 5.38 7.96
N LEU A 62 0.98 5.05 6.68
CA LEU A 62 1.64 5.86 5.66
C LEU A 62 1.02 7.25 5.58
N GLY A 63 -0.31 7.37 5.64
CA GLY A 63 -1.02 8.65 5.70
C GLY A 63 -0.58 9.53 6.86
N GLU A 64 -0.49 8.95 8.07
CA GLU A 64 0.05 9.63 9.25
C GLU A 64 1.48 10.12 9.02
N ALA A 65 2.35 9.28 8.43
CA ALA A 65 3.74 9.60 8.14
C ALA A 65 3.88 10.74 7.11
N ILE A 66 3.06 10.74 6.05
CA ILE A 66 3.00 11.81 5.05
C ILE A 66 2.65 13.15 5.72
N MET A 67 1.58 13.18 6.51
CA MET A 67 1.13 14.40 7.18
C MET A 67 2.16 14.89 8.21
N ALA A 68 2.80 13.97 8.93
CA ALA A 68 3.88 14.30 9.86
C ALA A 68 5.13 14.84 9.14
N ALA A 69 5.48 14.33 7.96
CA ALA A 69 6.59 14.83 7.15
C ALA A 69 6.37 16.28 6.73
N ARG A 70 5.15 16.61 6.25
CA ARG A 70 4.79 17.97 5.84
C ARG A 70 4.84 18.98 6.97
N ARG A 71 4.30 18.63 8.14
CA ARG A 71 4.35 19.51 9.33
C ARG A 71 5.77 19.88 9.78
N ARG A 72 6.78 19.05 9.47
CA ARG A 72 8.19 19.32 9.81
C ARG A 72 8.89 20.20 8.78
N ALA A 73 8.30 20.37 7.60
CA ALA A 73 8.83 21.18 6.51
C ALA A 73 8.23 22.59 6.46
N SER A 74 7.12 22.82 7.18
CA SER A 74 6.54 24.14 7.46
C SER A 74 7.27 24.81 8.62
#